data_AF-A0A6B8KI13-F1
#
_entry.id   AF-A0A6B8KI13-F1
#
_cell.length_a   1.000
_cell.length_b   1.000
_cell.length_c   1.000
_cell.angle_alpha   90.00
_cell.angle_beta   90.00
_cell.angle_gamma   90.00
#
_symmetry.space_group_name_H-M   'P 1'
#
loop_
_entity.id
_entity.type
_entity.pdbx_description
1 polymer ?
#
loop_
_entity_poly.entity_id
_entity_poly.type
_entity_poly.pdbx_seq_one_letter_code
_entity_poly.pdbx_strand_id
1 'polypeptide(L)'
;MRSAGRQMRQAAAAIRPAPAEDNRSFIEKIFGGFGEQNQPQQQQAPGRSLAYAAPESEMRGGVTSIARSAALPTAQRYDRYTAIYDISAHTVYLPSGQRLEAHSGLGQRIDDPRFVHERMHGATPPNVYELTLREALFHGVQALRLTPVGGQTVYGRSGLLAHTYMLGPNGDSNGCVSFRDYSAFLRAYQNGEIKRLAVVARL
;
A
#
# COMPACT_ATOMS: atom_id res chain seq x y z
N MET A 1 39.59 -21.63 64.90
CA MET A 1 38.62 -22.16 65.89
C MET A 1 37.21 -21.74 65.48
N ARG A 2 36.28 -22.72 65.40
CA ARG A 2 34.79 -22.63 65.30
C ARG A 2 34.21 -22.24 63.92
N SER A 3 33.67 -23.16 63.09
CA SER A 3 32.33 -23.83 63.10
C SER A 3 31.16 -22.84 62.99
N ALA A 4 30.08 -22.95 62.19
CA ALA A 4 29.37 -24.03 61.49
C ALA A 4 28.52 -23.36 60.36
N GLY A 5 28.20 -23.96 59.22
CA GLY A 5 27.26 -25.07 59.05
C GLY A 5 25.82 -24.58 58.80
N ARG A 6 25.36 -24.56 57.53
CA ARG A 6 23.95 -24.79 57.17
C ARG A 6 23.81 -25.22 55.70
N GLN A 7 23.67 -26.52 55.50
CA GLN A 7 23.11 -27.12 54.28
C GLN A 7 21.61 -26.79 54.19
N MET A 8 21.11 -26.50 52.98
CA MET A 8 19.74 -26.87 52.60
C MET A 8 19.67 -27.27 51.13
N ARG A 9 19.50 -28.60 50.96
CA ARG A 9 18.51 -29.29 50.10
C ARG A 9 18.54 -29.03 48.60
N GLN A 10 19.20 -29.96 47.91
CA GLN A 10 18.83 -30.44 46.58
C GLN A 10 17.42 -31.06 46.64
N ALA A 11 16.55 -30.69 45.70
CA ALA A 11 15.31 -31.39 45.41
C ALA A 11 15.39 -31.94 43.98
N ALA A 12 15.18 -33.25 43.87
CA ALA A 12 15.26 -34.03 42.65
C ALA A 12 14.15 -33.66 41.66
N ALA A 13 14.52 -33.38 40.41
CA ALA A 13 13.60 -33.29 39.28
C ALA A 13 13.43 -34.70 38.69
N ALA A 14 12.27 -35.31 38.90
CA ALA A 14 11.88 -36.57 38.28
C ALA A 14 11.20 -36.29 36.93
N ILE A 15 11.72 -36.94 35.88
CA ILE A 15 11.23 -36.92 34.50
C ILE A 15 10.00 -37.82 34.40
N ARG A 16 8.93 -37.35 33.73
CA ARG A 16 7.88 -38.20 33.15
C ARG A 16 7.58 -37.71 31.71
N PRO A 17 7.62 -38.59 30.69
CA PRO A 17 7.20 -38.25 29.33
C PRO A 17 5.67 -38.29 29.20
N ALA A 18 5.10 -37.32 28.48
CA ALA A 18 3.71 -37.35 28.04
C ALA A 18 3.57 -38.16 26.73
N PRO A 19 2.48 -38.91 26.53
CA PRO A 19 2.26 -39.69 25.31
C PRO A 19 1.95 -38.79 24.10
N ALA A 20 2.37 -39.27 22.93
CA ALA A 20 2.06 -38.68 21.63
C ALA A 20 0.58 -38.86 21.29
N GLU A 21 -0.09 -37.78 20.87
CA GLU A 21 -1.44 -37.86 20.30
C GLU A 21 -1.36 -38.14 18.79
N ASP A 22 -1.87 -39.31 18.43
CA ASP A 22 -2.03 -39.85 17.08
C ASP A 22 -3.31 -39.26 16.46
N ASN A 23 -3.19 -38.14 15.75
CA ASN A 23 -4.32 -37.50 15.06
C ASN A 23 -4.56 -38.09 13.67
N ARG A 24 -4.84 -39.39 13.62
CA ARG A 24 -5.41 -40.05 12.45
C ARG A 24 -6.91 -40.27 12.65
N SER A 25 -7.68 -40.15 11.57
CA SER A 25 -9.07 -40.64 11.43
C SER A 25 -10.22 -39.63 11.66
N PHE A 26 -10.11 -38.39 11.13
CA PHE A 26 -11.26 -37.47 11.04
C PHE A 26 -11.70 -37.10 9.61
N ILE A 27 -10.88 -37.37 8.57
CA ILE A 27 -11.24 -37.06 7.17
C ILE A 27 -11.97 -38.24 6.50
N GLU A 28 -11.86 -39.45 7.05
CA GLU A 28 -12.40 -40.69 6.45
C GLU A 28 -13.90 -40.94 6.70
N LYS A 29 -14.59 -40.03 7.41
CA LYS A 29 -16.02 -40.20 7.76
C LYS A 29 -16.98 -39.20 7.10
N ILE A 30 -16.51 -38.40 6.13
CA ILE A 30 -17.37 -37.47 5.37
C ILE A 30 -17.43 -37.76 3.86
N PHE A 31 -16.52 -38.57 3.32
CA PHE A 31 -16.54 -38.97 1.90
C PHE A 31 -16.66 -40.49 1.75
N GLY A 32 -17.73 -41.04 2.32
CA GLY A 32 -18.14 -42.42 2.10
C GLY A 32 -19.04 -42.53 0.87
N GLY A 33 -18.51 -43.14 -0.19
CA GLY A 33 -19.29 -43.73 -1.27
C GLY A 33 -19.00 -43.09 -2.62
N PHE A 34 -18.26 -43.80 -3.48
CA PHE A 34 -18.71 -44.28 -4.79
C PHE A 34 -17.61 -45.21 -5.35
N GLY A 35 -17.85 -46.51 -5.25
CA GLY A 35 -17.04 -47.54 -5.87
C GLY A 35 -17.23 -47.55 -7.40
N GLU A 36 -16.09 -47.60 -8.09
CA GLU A 36 -15.67 -48.65 -9.03
C GLU A 36 -16.59 -49.16 -10.18
N GLN A 37 -15.97 -49.24 -11.37
CA GLN A 37 -16.08 -50.24 -12.48
C GLN A 37 -16.69 -49.84 -13.85
N ASN A 38 -15.78 -49.82 -14.85
CA ASN A 38 -15.82 -50.36 -16.25
C ASN A 38 -16.76 -49.84 -17.38
N GLN A 39 -16.12 -49.17 -18.39
CA GLN A 39 -16.17 -49.20 -19.89
C GLN A 39 -17.42 -49.68 -20.71
N PRO A 40 -17.56 -49.39 -22.03
CA PRO A 40 -17.10 -48.27 -22.87
C PRO A 40 -18.16 -47.71 -23.89
N GLN A 41 -17.77 -46.68 -24.66
CA GLN A 41 -18.21 -46.35 -26.04
C GLN A 41 -19.55 -45.60 -26.26
N GLN A 42 -19.47 -44.32 -26.65
CA GLN A 42 -20.43 -43.73 -27.60
C GLN A 42 -19.87 -42.51 -28.35
N GLN A 43 -20.13 -42.50 -29.65
CA GLN A 43 -19.56 -41.65 -30.68
C GLN A 43 -19.93 -40.15 -30.59
N GLN A 44 -18.92 -39.33 -30.90
CA GLN A 44 -18.89 -38.13 -31.75
C GLN A 44 -20.17 -37.28 -31.94
N ALA A 45 -20.07 -36.01 -31.55
CA ALA A 45 -20.84 -34.89 -32.13
C ALA A 45 -19.90 -33.67 -32.36
N PRO A 46 -20.15 -32.83 -33.38
CA PRO A 46 -19.13 -32.05 -34.07
C PRO A 46 -18.79 -30.70 -33.43
N GLY A 47 -17.62 -30.21 -33.83
CA GLY A 47 -16.94 -28.97 -33.43
C GLY A 47 -17.80 -27.77 -33.08
N ARG A 48 -17.62 -27.29 -31.85
CA ARG A 48 -17.84 -25.90 -31.48
C ARG A 48 -16.49 -25.17 -31.56
N SER A 49 -16.21 -24.63 -32.74
CA SER A 49 -15.07 -23.75 -32.98
C SER A 49 -15.21 -22.47 -32.17
N LEU A 50 -14.14 -22.13 -31.45
CA LEU A 50 -13.97 -20.88 -30.70
C LEU A 50 -13.95 -19.70 -31.68
N ALA A 51 -14.95 -18.82 -31.61
CA ALA A 51 -14.92 -17.56 -32.34
C ALA A 51 -14.14 -16.53 -31.51
N TYR A 52 -12.96 -16.16 -32.00
CA TYR A 52 -12.15 -15.06 -31.50
C TYR A 52 -12.74 -13.75 -32.06
N ALA A 53 -13.30 -12.89 -31.19
CA ALA A 53 -13.73 -11.56 -31.59
C ALA A 53 -12.65 -10.55 -31.19
N ALA A 54 -12.00 -9.95 -32.19
CA ALA A 54 -11.21 -8.73 -32.02
C ALA A 54 -12.17 -7.53 -31.89
N PRO A 55 -11.88 -6.50 -31.08
CA PRO A 55 -12.69 -5.30 -31.09
C PRO A 55 -12.27 -4.42 -32.26
N GLU A 56 -13.13 -4.36 -33.28
CA GLU A 56 -13.10 -3.31 -34.29
C GLU A 56 -13.73 -2.03 -33.75
N SER A 57 -13.02 -0.93 -34.01
CA SER A 57 -13.47 0.44 -33.77
C SER A 57 -14.58 0.79 -34.76
N GLU A 58 -15.72 1.30 -34.28
CA GLU A 58 -16.23 2.65 -34.61
C GLU A 58 -17.66 2.93 -34.08
N MET A 59 -17.73 3.99 -33.26
CA MET A 59 -18.75 5.04 -33.19
C MET A 59 -20.13 4.84 -33.87
N ARG A 60 -21.19 4.64 -33.06
CA ARG A 60 -22.50 5.33 -33.25
C ARG A 60 -23.46 5.20 -32.05
N GLY A 61 -23.77 6.33 -31.41
CA GLY A 61 -25.07 6.69 -30.83
C GLY A 61 -25.70 5.83 -29.72
N GLY A 62 -25.64 6.30 -28.47
CA GLY A 62 -26.49 5.81 -27.38
C GLY A 62 -26.30 6.61 -26.10
N VAL A 63 -27.33 7.34 -25.68
CA VAL A 63 -27.36 8.13 -24.45
C VAL A 63 -27.23 7.23 -23.22
N THR A 64 -26.14 7.39 -22.48
CA THR A 64 -25.96 7.32 -21.02
C THR A 64 -24.47 7.09 -20.77
N SER A 65 -23.74 8.16 -20.52
CA SER A 65 -22.37 8.06 -20.02
C SER A 65 -22.23 9.12 -18.95
N ILE A 66 -22.49 8.67 -17.72
CA ILE A 66 -21.88 9.19 -16.50
C ILE A 66 -20.45 9.52 -16.88
N ALA A 67 -20.07 10.79 -16.76
CA ALA A 67 -18.80 11.33 -17.20
C ALA A 67 -17.68 10.33 -16.84
N ARG A 68 -17.19 9.60 -17.84
CA ARG A 68 -15.89 8.95 -17.75
C ARG A 68 -14.93 10.12 -17.77
N SER A 69 -14.64 10.63 -16.57
CA SER A 69 -13.51 11.50 -16.31
C SER A 69 -12.37 10.97 -17.15
N ALA A 70 -11.79 11.83 -18.00
CA ALA A 70 -10.59 11.52 -18.74
C ALA A 70 -9.47 11.28 -17.71
N ALA A 71 -9.47 10.08 -17.17
CA ALA A 71 -8.52 9.65 -16.19
C ALA A 71 -7.18 9.66 -16.93
N LEU A 72 -6.20 10.35 -16.36
CA LEU A 72 -4.83 10.31 -16.87
C LEU A 72 -4.47 8.84 -17.12
N PRO A 73 -3.72 8.49 -18.19
CA PRO A 73 -3.35 7.10 -18.49
C PRO A 73 -2.70 6.35 -17.30
N THR A 74 -2.30 7.09 -16.28
CA THR A 74 -1.71 6.64 -15.01
C THR A 74 -2.74 6.20 -13.97
N ALA A 75 -3.98 6.70 -14.04
CA ALA A 75 -5.11 6.23 -13.23
C ALA A 75 -5.49 4.77 -13.55
N GLN A 76 -5.01 4.23 -14.68
CA GLN A 76 -5.19 2.83 -15.02
C GLN A 76 -4.21 1.90 -14.27
N ARG A 77 -3.14 2.44 -13.66
CA ARG A 77 -2.15 1.67 -12.90
C ARG A 77 -2.41 1.62 -11.39
N TYR A 78 -3.15 2.58 -10.86
CA TYR A 78 -3.47 2.66 -9.43
C TYR A 78 -4.98 2.54 -9.20
N ASP A 79 -5.40 2.12 -8.02
CA ASP A 79 -6.83 2.06 -7.72
C ASP A 79 -7.47 3.45 -7.56
N ARG A 80 -8.80 3.46 -7.48
CA ARG A 80 -9.59 4.68 -7.37
C ARG A 80 -9.39 5.49 -6.08
N TYR A 81 -8.63 4.99 -5.11
CA TYR A 81 -8.37 5.65 -3.82
C TYR A 81 -6.91 6.10 -3.67
N THR A 82 -6.17 6.14 -4.77
CA THR A 82 -4.75 6.47 -4.79
C THR A 82 -4.56 7.80 -5.49
N ALA A 83 -4.12 8.83 -4.76
CA ALA A 83 -3.58 10.03 -5.38
C ALA A 83 -2.17 9.76 -5.92
N ILE A 84 -1.76 10.51 -6.95
CA ILE A 84 -0.42 10.38 -7.54
C ILE A 84 0.35 11.67 -7.32
N TYR A 85 1.49 11.62 -6.64
CA TYR A 85 2.44 12.72 -6.55
C TYR A 85 3.56 12.55 -7.58
N ASP A 86 3.57 13.41 -8.58
CA ASP A 86 4.68 13.54 -9.53
C ASP A 86 5.68 14.57 -8.99
N ILE A 87 6.86 14.08 -8.59
CA ILE A 87 7.93 14.91 -8.03
C ILE A 87 8.38 15.96 -9.04
N SER A 88 8.65 15.55 -10.29
CA SER A 88 9.17 16.44 -11.34
C SER A 88 8.17 17.51 -11.78
N ALA A 89 6.87 17.22 -11.66
CA ALA A 89 5.80 18.18 -11.98
C ALA A 89 5.31 18.98 -10.77
N HIS A 90 5.83 18.70 -9.57
CA HIS A 90 5.46 19.37 -8.31
C HIS A 90 3.94 19.33 -8.05
N THR A 91 3.31 18.24 -8.47
CA THR A 91 1.85 18.15 -8.55
C THR A 91 1.35 16.83 -7.99
N VAL A 92 0.35 16.91 -7.13
CA VAL A 92 -0.48 15.78 -6.73
C VAL A 92 -1.78 15.78 -7.54
N TYR A 93 -2.05 14.66 -8.20
CA TYR A 93 -3.27 14.39 -8.96
C TYR A 93 -4.21 13.55 -8.09
N LEU A 94 -5.36 14.11 -7.74
CA LEU A 94 -6.40 13.40 -6.99
C LEU A 94 -7.26 12.53 -7.93
N PRO A 95 -7.88 11.45 -7.43
CA PRO A 95 -8.82 10.64 -8.21
C PRO A 95 -10.01 11.42 -8.78
N SER A 96 -10.45 12.50 -8.11
CA SER A 96 -11.46 13.44 -8.63
C SER A 96 -11.03 14.19 -9.90
N GLY A 97 -9.75 14.20 -10.24
CA GLY A 97 -9.16 15.00 -11.31
C GLY A 97 -8.62 16.36 -10.84
N GLN A 98 -8.84 16.72 -9.57
CA GLN A 98 -8.23 17.92 -8.98
C GLN A 98 -6.70 17.77 -8.92
N ARG A 99 -6.00 18.89 -9.16
CA ARG A 99 -4.54 18.99 -9.12
C ARG A 99 -4.12 19.92 -7.99
N LEU A 100 -3.17 19.49 -7.18
CA LEU A 100 -2.65 20.25 -6.04
C LEU A 100 -1.15 20.45 -6.19
N GLU A 101 -0.68 21.67 -5.97
CA GLU A 101 0.76 21.98 -5.89
C GLU A 101 1.36 21.38 -4.62
N ALA A 102 2.45 20.65 -4.79
CA ALA A 102 3.17 20.02 -3.71
C ALA A 102 4.67 19.92 -3.99
N HIS A 103 5.47 20.09 -2.94
CA HIS A 103 6.92 20.04 -3.00
C HIS A 103 7.50 19.02 -2.01
N SER A 104 8.71 18.57 -2.27
CA SER A 104 9.42 17.71 -1.34
C SER A 104 10.94 17.85 -1.45
N GLY A 105 11.61 17.89 -0.31
CA GLY A 105 13.06 18.10 -0.24
C GLY A 105 13.41 19.54 0.12
N LEU A 106 14.71 19.82 0.20
CA LEU A 106 15.25 21.04 0.79
C LEU A 106 16.32 21.68 -0.10
N GLY A 107 16.20 22.99 -0.30
CA GLY A 107 17.18 23.81 -1.00
C GLY A 107 17.38 23.33 -2.43
N GLN A 108 18.62 23.11 -2.85
CA GLN A 108 18.95 22.73 -4.24
C GLN A 108 18.46 21.32 -4.65
N ARG A 109 17.94 20.52 -3.72
CA ARG A 109 17.46 19.15 -3.94
C ARG A 109 15.94 19.04 -3.93
N ILE A 110 15.25 20.15 -3.72
CA ILE A 110 13.79 20.18 -3.74
C ILE A 110 13.30 19.71 -5.11
N ASP A 111 12.29 18.84 -5.08
CA ASP A 111 11.62 18.28 -6.25
C ASP A 111 12.53 17.60 -7.29
N ASP A 112 13.68 17.10 -6.85
CA ASP A 112 14.58 16.36 -7.71
C ASP A 112 14.60 14.87 -7.33
N PRO A 113 14.03 14.00 -8.18
CA PRO A 113 13.98 12.56 -7.94
C PRO A 113 15.35 11.89 -7.77
N ARG A 114 16.44 12.52 -8.23
CA ARG A 114 17.80 11.95 -8.14
C ARG A 114 18.30 11.92 -6.70
N PHE A 115 17.80 12.81 -5.85
CA PHE A 115 18.28 12.97 -4.47
C PHE A 115 17.37 12.30 -3.44
N VAL A 116 16.39 11.49 -3.84
CA VAL A 116 15.42 10.86 -2.91
C VAL A 116 16.05 9.91 -1.88
N HIS A 117 17.28 9.47 -2.11
CA HIS A 117 18.06 8.67 -1.16
C HIS A 117 18.67 9.52 -0.04
N GLU A 118 18.77 10.84 -0.21
CA GLU A 118 19.37 11.74 0.77
C GLU A 118 18.43 12.01 1.94
N ARG A 119 18.88 11.63 3.13
CA ARG A 119 18.13 11.84 4.37
C ARG A 119 18.05 13.33 4.71
N MET A 120 16.88 13.77 5.18
CA MET A 120 16.56 15.16 5.56
C MET A 120 16.64 16.22 4.45
N HIS A 121 17.14 15.90 3.25
CA HIS A 121 17.31 16.88 2.18
C HIS A 121 16.62 16.47 0.88
N GLY A 122 16.55 15.18 0.58
CA GLY A 122 15.94 14.67 -0.63
C GLY A 122 14.41 14.65 -0.59
N ALA A 123 13.79 14.72 -1.78
CA ALA A 123 12.36 14.51 -1.95
C ALA A 123 11.88 13.15 -1.43
N THR A 124 10.59 13.01 -1.13
CA THR A 124 9.98 11.73 -0.73
C THR A 124 10.31 10.62 -1.76
N PRO A 125 10.81 9.44 -1.34
CA PRO A 125 11.14 8.38 -2.28
C PRO A 125 9.94 7.87 -3.10
N PRO A 126 10.13 7.48 -4.36
CA PRO A 126 9.07 6.83 -5.12
C PRO A 126 8.64 5.51 -4.48
N ASN A 127 7.38 5.42 -4.09
CA ASN A 127 6.70 4.22 -3.59
C ASN A 127 5.18 4.53 -3.50
N VAL A 128 4.37 3.50 -3.24
CA VAL A 128 3.02 3.69 -2.74
C VAL A 128 3.06 3.77 -1.22
N TYR A 129 2.42 4.79 -0.67
CA TYR A 129 2.32 5.02 0.76
C TYR A 129 0.87 4.95 1.21
N GLU A 130 0.59 4.18 2.26
CA GLU A 130 -0.65 4.26 3.03
C GLU A 130 -0.67 5.56 3.84
N LEU A 131 -1.81 6.25 3.81
CA LEU A 131 -2.03 7.50 4.51
C LEU A 131 -2.78 7.24 5.82
N THR A 132 -2.22 7.72 6.93
CA THR A 132 -2.88 7.67 8.23
C THR A 132 -2.86 9.04 8.91
N LEU A 133 -3.96 9.40 9.56
CA LEU A 133 -4.01 10.63 10.34
C LEU A 133 -3.04 10.53 11.52
N ARG A 134 -2.26 11.59 11.76
CA ARG A 134 -1.47 11.68 13.00
C ARG A 134 -2.37 11.96 14.19
N GLU A 135 -2.12 11.24 15.29
CA GLU A 135 -2.80 11.47 16.58
C GLU A 135 -2.46 12.84 17.18
N ALA A 136 -1.18 13.24 17.10
CA ALA A 136 -0.71 14.54 17.56
C ALA A 136 -0.44 15.49 16.38
N LEU A 137 -0.76 16.77 16.58
CA LEU A 137 -0.46 17.83 15.63
C LEU A 137 1.05 17.92 15.34
N PHE A 138 1.37 18.24 14.09
CA PHE A 138 2.73 18.49 13.64
C PHE A 138 2.93 19.99 13.49
N HIS A 139 3.67 20.61 14.42
CA HIS A 139 3.83 22.07 14.48
C HIS A 139 2.49 22.83 14.44
N GLY A 140 1.48 22.31 15.13
CA GLY A 140 0.13 22.89 15.17
C GLY A 140 -0.76 22.52 13.97
N VAL A 141 -0.26 21.76 13.00
CA VAL A 141 -1.03 21.35 11.80
C VAL A 141 -1.36 19.86 11.86
N GLN A 142 -2.60 19.51 11.52
CA GLN A 142 -3.01 18.12 11.34
C GLN A 142 -2.28 17.52 10.14
N ALA A 143 -1.30 16.64 10.34
CA ALA A 143 -0.56 16.01 9.24
C ALA A 143 -1.00 14.55 9.00
N LEU A 144 -0.80 14.07 7.77
CA LEU A 144 -0.92 12.64 7.43
C LEU A 144 0.46 11.98 7.46
N ARG A 145 0.56 10.79 8.04
CA ARG A 145 1.73 9.93 7.99
C ARG A 145 1.73 9.12 6.69
N LEU A 146 2.88 9.04 6.06
CA LEU A 146 3.13 8.20 4.89
C LEU A 146 3.84 6.92 5.34
N THR A 147 3.17 5.78 5.23
CA THR A 147 3.74 4.46 5.53
C THR A 147 3.93 3.69 4.23
N PRO A 148 5.17 3.34 3.83
CA PRO A 148 5.39 2.64 2.57
C PRO A 148 4.73 1.26 2.58
N VAL A 149 4.01 0.95 1.50
CA VAL A 149 3.46 -0.38 1.26
C VAL A 149 4.63 -1.36 1.09
N GLY A 150 4.49 -2.57 1.64
CA GLY A 150 5.57 -3.56 1.71
C GLY A 150 6.42 -3.49 2.99
N GLY A 151 6.12 -2.56 3.90
CA GLY A 151 6.57 -2.59 5.30
C GLY A 151 8.01 -2.17 5.56
N GLN A 152 8.86 -2.08 4.53
CA GLN A 152 10.24 -1.62 4.67
C GLN A 152 10.35 -0.12 4.33
N THR A 153 11.10 0.61 5.14
CA THR A 153 11.42 2.02 4.88
C THR A 153 12.28 2.15 3.63
N VAL A 154 11.88 2.99 2.70
CA VAL A 154 12.62 3.22 1.44
C VAL A 154 13.88 4.03 1.76
N TYR A 155 15.07 3.52 1.41
CA TYR A 155 16.38 4.11 1.74
C TYR A 155 16.61 4.37 3.25
N GLY A 156 15.98 3.60 4.14
CA GLY A 156 16.07 3.86 5.59
C GLY A 156 15.41 5.17 6.03
N ARG A 157 14.55 5.76 5.17
CA ARG A 157 13.82 7.00 5.45
C ARG A 157 12.47 6.67 6.07
N SER A 158 12.25 7.21 7.26
CA SER A 158 11.01 7.05 8.04
C SER A 158 10.47 8.40 8.48
N GLY A 159 9.26 8.41 9.03
CA GLY A 159 8.65 9.63 9.57
C GLY A 159 8.23 10.66 8.52
N LEU A 160 8.04 10.22 7.26
CA LEU A 160 7.58 11.06 6.18
C LEU A 160 6.10 11.43 6.39
N LEU A 161 5.78 12.70 6.15
CA LEU A 161 4.44 13.26 6.37
C LEU A 161 3.96 14.03 5.15
N ALA A 162 2.65 14.23 5.06
CA ALA A 162 2.02 15.24 4.22
C ALA A 162 1.50 16.38 5.11
N HIS A 163 1.85 17.62 4.78
CA HIS A 163 1.45 18.81 5.54
C HIS A 163 1.50 20.11 4.71
N THR A 164 1.06 21.23 5.27
CA THR A 164 1.21 22.56 4.65
C THR A 164 2.66 23.05 4.63
N TYR A 165 3.01 24.08 3.88
CA TYR A 165 4.36 24.66 3.92
C TYR A 165 4.73 25.14 5.33
N MET A 166 5.97 24.82 5.75
CA MET A 166 6.48 25.16 7.09
C MET A 166 7.91 25.70 7.07
N LEU A 167 8.70 25.40 6.04
CA LEU A 167 10.08 25.88 5.90
C LEU A 167 10.17 26.97 4.84
N GLY A 168 9.42 28.06 5.03
CA GLY A 168 9.39 29.17 4.09
C GLY A 168 8.42 28.97 2.92
N PRO A 169 8.43 29.92 1.96
CA PRO A 169 7.37 30.03 0.95
C PRO A 169 7.50 29.05 -0.23
N ASN A 170 8.67 28.43 -0.41
CA ASN A 170 8.95 27.55 -1.56
C ASN A 170 8.48 26.10 -1.35
N GLY A 171 7.87 25.79 -0.20
CA GLY A 171 7.47 24.43 0.14
C GLY A 171 8.61 23.50 0.50
N ASP A 172 9.77 24.04 0.89
CA ASP A 172 10.86 23.24 1.43
C ASP A 172 10.39 22.35 2.59
N SER A 173 10.98 21.16 2.67
CA SER A 173 10.73 20.18 3.72
C SER A 173 11.97 19.32 3.94
N ASN A 174 12.05 18.64 5.09
CA ASN A 174 13.11 17.64 5.30
C ASN A 174 12.83 16.31 4.55
N GLY A 175 12.06 16.37 3.47
CA GLY A 175 11.61 15.24 2.67
C GLY A 175 10.17 14.81 2.87
N CYS A 176 9.39 15.52 3.67
CA CYS A 176 7.92 15.41 3.68
C CYS A 176 7.33 15.88 2.35
N VAL A 177 6.09 15.52 2.05
CA VAL A 177 5.34 16.15 0.95
C VAL A 177 4.61 17.36 1.52
N SER A 178 5.06 18.55 1.14
CA SER A 178 4.48 19.81 1.59
C SER A 178 3.51 20.32 0.52
N PHE A 179 2.36 20.87 0.90
CA PHE A 179 1.32 21.31 -0.03
C PHE A 179 1.04 22.80 0.11
N ARG A 180 0.83 23.47 -1.03
CA ARG A 180 0.37 24.87 -1.03
C ARG A 180 -1.04 24.99 -0.48
N ASP A 181 -1.93 24.13 -0.97
CA ASP A 181 -3.30 23.96 -0.45
C ASP A 181 -3.42 22.58 0.21
N TYR A 182 -2.82 22.47 1.39
CA TYR A 182 -2.91 21.24 2.19
C TYR A 182 -4.34 20.95 2.64
N SER A 183 -5.19 21.98 2.78
CA SER A 183 -6.57 21.81 3.25
C SER A 183 -7.40 20.97 2.28
N ALA A 184 -7.19 21.15 0.97
CA ALA A 184 -7.83 20.34 -0.06
C ALA A 184 -7.38 18.88 0.01
N PHE A 185 -6.07 18.63 0.16
CA PHE A 185 -5.53 17.28 0.28
C PHE A 185 -6.05 16.55 1.52
N LEU A 186 -6.04 17.22 2.68
CA LEU A 186 -6.56 16.66 3.93
C LEU A 186 -8.06 16.35 3.83
N ARG A 187 -8.84 17.23 3.19
CA ARG A 187 -10.28 17.01 3.00
C ARG A 187 -10.56 15.82 2.08
N ALA A 188 -9.78 15.65 1.01
CA ALA A 188 -9.89 14.48 0.14
C ALA A 188 -9.66 13.18 0.93
N TYR A 189 -8.67 13.17 1.82
CA TYR A 189 -8.44 12.04 2.73
C TYR A 189 -9.61 11.81 3.70
N GLN A 190 -10.06 12.87 4.38
CA GLN A 190 -11.14 12.79 5.37
C GLN A 190 -12.47 12.35 4.76
N ASN A 191 -12.72 12.73 3.51
CA ASN A 191 -13.89 12.30 2.74
C ASN A 191 -13.78 10.85 2.22
N GLY A 192 -12.63 10.19 2.41
CA GLY A 192 -12.36 8.84 1.92
C GLY A 192 -12.12 8.76 0.42
N GLU A 193 -11.90 9.89 -0.27
CA GLU A 193 -11.53 9.93 -1.69
C GLU A 193 -10.15 9.30 -1.91
N ILE A 194 -9.23 9.55 -0.98
CA ILE A 194 -7.88 9.00 -1.02
C ILE A 194 -7.56 8.25 0.26
N LYS A 195 -6.82 7.15 0.12
CA LYS A 195 -6.24 6.34 1.20
C LYS A 195 -4.75 6.15 1.01
N ARG A 196 -4.27 6.25 -0.22
CA ARG A 196 -2.87 6.10 -0.59
C ARG A 196 -2.37 7.28 -1.40
N LEU A 197 -1.06 7.48 -1.33
CA LEU A 197 -0.30 8.37 -2.20
C LEU A 197 0.77 7.55 -2.93
N ALA A 198 0.64 7.44 -4.24
CA ALA A 198 1.69 6.92 -5.11
C ALA A 198 2.65 8.06 -5.45
N VAL A 199 3.87 7.99 -4.95
CA VAL A 199 4.94 8.92 -5.29
C VAL A 199 5.74 8.35 -6.45
N VAL A 200 5.91 9.16 -7.49
CA VAL A 200 6.61 8.77 -8.73
C VAL A 200 7.60 9.86 -9.13
N ALA A 201 8.69 9.46 -9.79
CA ALA A 201 9.66 10.42 -10.29
C ALA A 201 9.05 11.35 -11.35
N ARG A 202 8.25 10.79 -12.25
CA ARG A 202 7.58 11.46 -13.36
C ARG A 202 6.45 10.58 -13.91
N LEU A 203 5.37 11.19 -14.39
CA LEU A 203 4.30 10.53 -15.15
C LEU A 203 4.55 10.42 -16.66
#